data_AF-A0A2A5XB93-F1
#
_entry.id   AF-A0A2A5XB93-F1
#
_cell.length_a   1.000
_cell.length_b   1.000
_cell.length_c   1.000
_cell.angle_alpha   90.00
_cell.angle_beta   90.00
_cell.angle_gamma   90.00
#
_symmetry.space_group_name_H-M   'P 1'
#
loop_
_entity.id
_entity.type
_entity.pdbx_description
1 polymer ?
#
loop_
_entity_poly.entity_id
_entity_poly.type
_entity_poly.pdbx_seq_one_letter_code
_entity_poly.pdbx_strand_id
1 'polypeptide(L)'
;KLSVFVGLIISNCIIMGRLEAFALGNKIWPSFLDAIGNAMGYAWILIVVAFFRELLGSGKIWGMQIIPDSFYEMGYMNNNIMILPPMALITVALIIWIQRNRNKELIEEN
;
A
#
# COMPACT_ATOMS: atom_id res chain seq x y z
N LYS A 1 0.38 21.38 2.25
CA LYS A 1 0.40 19.98 1.77
C LYS A 1 -0.98 19.29 1.85
N LEU A 2 -1.85 19.63 2.80
CA LEU A 2 -3.16 18.96 2.97
C LEU A 2 -4.16 19.15 1.80
N SER A 3 -4.18 20.32 1.15
CA SER A 3 -5.16 20.64 0.10
C SER A 3 -5.12 19.67 -1.11
N VAL A 4 -3.94 19.21 -1.51
CA VAL A 4 -3.78 18.26 -2.62
C VAL A 4 -4.37 16.89 -2.28
N PHE A 5 -4.26 16.46 -1.02
CA PHE A 5 -4.80 15.17 -0.59
C PHE A 5 -6.32 15.15 -0.61
N VAL A 6 -6.99 16.28 -0.37
CA VAL A 6 -8.45 16.36 -0.45
C VAL A 6 -8.94 15.95 -1.84
N GLY A 7 -8.27 16.42 -2.91
CA GLY A 7 -8.59 16.03 -4.28
C GLY A 7 -8.42 14.53 -4.54
N LEU A 8 -7.29 13.93 -4.11
CA LEU A 8 -7.05 12.49 -4.25
C LEU A 8 -7.99 11.62 -3.41
N ILE A 9 -8.45 12.12 -2.27
CA ILE A 9 -9.40 11.40 -1.41
C ILE A 9 -10.76 11.36 -2.11
N ILE A 10 -11.25 12.50 -2.61
CA ILE A 10 -12.59 12.58 -3.23
C ILE A 10 -12.67 11.73 -4.51
N SER A 11 -11.60 11.69 -5.32
CA SER A 11 -11.56 10.92 -6.56
C SER A 11 -11.09 9.47 -6.38
N ASN A 12 -10.96 8.98 -5.15
CA ASN A 12 -10.46 7.63 -4.92
C ASN A 12 -11.52 6.56 -5.28
N CYS A 13 -11.11 5.60 -6.11
CA CYS A 13 -11.96 4.50 -6.58
C CYS A 13 -12.53 3.63 -5.43
N ILE A 14 -11.81 3.51 -4.30
CA ILE A 14 -12.27 2.69 -3.17
C ILE A 14 -13.53 3.26 -2.53
N ILE A 15 -13.66 4.60 -2.50
CA ILE A 15 -14.79 5.27 -1.87
C ILE A 15 -16.03 5.07 -2.73
N MET A 16 -15.94 5.38 -4.04
CA MET A 16 -17.07 5.18 -4.96
C MET A 16 -17.49 3.71 -5.02
N GLY A 17 -16.53 2.79 -5.14
CA GLY A 17 -16.82 1.36 -5.28
C GLY A 17 -17.52 0.75 -4.06
N ARG A 18 -17.11 1.10 -2.82
CA ARG A 18 -17.81 0.62 -1.62
C ARG A 18 -19.15 1.32 -1.38
N LEU A 19 -19.27 2.57 -1.81
CA LEU A 19 -20.52 3.31 -1.72
C LEU A 19 -21.60 2.64 -2.59
N GLU A 20 -21.26 2.32 -3.84
CA GLU A 20 -22.15 1.61 -4.77
C GLU A 20 -22.46 0.17 -4.33
N ALA A 21 -21.44 -0.59 -3.92
CA ALA A 21 -21.59 -2.01 -3.63
C ALA A 21 -22.22 -2.33 -2.26
N PHE A 22 -22.02 -1.46 -1.25
CA PHE A 22 -22.41 -1.78 0.13
C PHE A 22 -23.24 -0.68 0.80
N ALA A 23 -22.90 0.60 0.62
CA ALA A 23 -23.56 1.69 1.36
C ALA A 23 -25.02 1.94 0.91
N LEU A 24 -25.32 1.79 -0.39
CA LEU A 24 -26.67 2.02 -0.92
C LEU A 24 -27.70 0.96 -0.48
N GLY A 25 -27.25 -0.25 -0.14
CA GLY A 25 -28.12 -1.38 0.23
C GLY A 25 -28.25 -1.64 1.73
N ASN A 26 -27.45 -0.98 2.58
CA ASN A 26 -27.34 -1.31 4.00
C ASN A 26 -27.63 -0.10 4.92
N LYS A 27 -27.97 -0.40 6.18
CA LYS A 27 -28.14 0.62 7.23
C LYS A 27 -26.80 1.31 7.55
N ILE A 28 -26.88 2.48 8.16
CA ILE A 28 -25.71 3.33 8.49
C ILE A 28 -24.66 2.58 9.32
N TRP A 29 -25.07 1.78 10.31
CA TRP A 29 -24.15 1.08 11.22
C TRP A 29 -23.26 0.03 10.54
N PRO A 30 -23.79 -0.95 9.78
CA PRO A 30 -22.95 -1.89 9.03
C PRO A 30 -22.09 -1.19 7.97
N SER A 31 -22.62 -0.18 7.26
CA SER A 31 -21.85 0.58 6.26
C SER A 31 -20.67 1.34 6.86
N PHE A 32 -20.82 1.83 8.09
CA PHE A 32 -19.74 2.48 8.83
C PHE A 32 -18.62 1.51 9.22
N LEU A 33 -18.99 0.33 9.73
CA LEU A 33 -18.03 -0.73 10.05
C LEU A 33 -17.28 -1.21 8.80
N ASP A 34 -17.98 -1.33 7.66
CA ASP A 34 -17.36 -1.65 6.37
C ASP A 34 -16.34 -0.61 5.93
N ALA A 35 -16.71 0.68 6.01
CA ALA A 35 -15.81 1.77 5.64
C ALA A 35 -14.52 1.76 6.50
N ILE A 36 -14.64 1.53 7.81
CA ILE A 36 -13.48 1.42 8.70
C ILE A 36 -12.61 0.21 8.34
N GLY A 37 -13.21 -0.96 8.12
CA GLY A 37 -12.47 -2.17 7.78
C GLY A 37 -11.66 -2.01 6.49
N ASN A 38 -12.29 -1.48 5.44
CA ASN A 38 -11.61 -1.23 4.16
C ASN A 38 -10.52 -0.14 4.28
N ALA A 39 -10.79 0.94 5.02
CA ALA A 39 -9.80 2.00 5.24
C ALA A 39 -8.58 1.50 6.05
N MET A 40 -8.79 0.67 7.08
CA MET A 40 -7.71 0.06 7.84
C MET A 40 -6.88 -0.90 6.99
N GLY A 41 -7.52 -1.73 6.17
CA GLY A 41 -6.82 -2.62 5.23
C GLY A 41 -5.97 -1.85 4.22
N TYR A 42 -6.53 -0.77 3.65
CA TYR A 42 -5.80 0.12 2.74
C TYR A 42 -4.60 0.79 3.43
N ALA A 43 -4.80 1.35 4.64
CA ALA A 43 -3.74 1.97 5.41
C ALA A 43 -2.61 0.97 5.75
N TRP A 44 -2.97 -0.26 6.14
CA TRP A 44 -1.99 -1.31 6.45
C TRP A 44 -1.11 -1.64 5.25
N ILE A 45 -1.71 -1.83 4.07
CA ILE A 45 -0.97 -2.11 2.84
C ILE A 45 -0.03 -0.94 2.50
N LEU A 46 -0.50 0.31 2.63
CA LEU A 46 0.33 1.48 2.36
C LEU A 46 1.54 1.56 3.29
N ILE A 47 1.39 1.26 4.57
CA ILE A 47 2.50 1.25 5.54
C ILE A 47 3.54 0.19 5.14
N VAL A 48 3.10 -1.03 4.83
CA VAL A 48 3.99 -2.12 4.44
C VAL A 48 4.73 -1.78 3.14
N VAL A 49 4.03 -1.26 2.13
CA VAL A 49 4.66 -0.86 0.85
C VAL A 49 5.63 0.30 1.05
N ALA A 50 5.29 1.29 1.88
CA ALA A 50 6.19 2.39 2.20
C ALA A 50 7.47 1.89 2.89
N PHE A 51 7.36 0.96 3.83
CA PHE A 51 8.51 0.34 4.49
C PHE A 51 9.48 -0.30 3.49
N PHE A 52 8.98 -1.15 2.58
CA PHE A 52 9.83 -1.78 1.57
C PHE A 52 10.43 -0.78 0.58
N ARG A 53 9.69 0.27 0.21
CA ARG A 53 10.19 1.31 -0.70
C ARG A 53 11.24 2.21 -0.07
N GLU A 54 11.08 2.56 1.20
CA GLU A 54 12.06 3.36 1.95
C GLU A 54 13.37 2.59 2.15
N LEU A 55 13.24 1.32 2.58
CA LEU A 55 14.36 0.41 2.82
C LEU A 55 15.17 0.16 1.54
N LEU A 56 14.50 -0.20 0.43
CA LEU A 56 15.18 -0.57 -0.81
C LEU A 56 15.51 0.62 -1.73
N GLY A 57 14.89 1.78 -1.51
CA GLY A 57 15.12 2.98 -2.32
C GLY A 57 16.25 3.84 -1.79
N SER A 58 16.22 4.15 -0.49
CA SER A 58 17.15 5.11 0.14
C SER A 58 18.00 4.52 1.27
N GLY A 59 17.77 3.26 1.66
CA GLY A 59 18.49 2.62 2.77
C GLY A 59 18.16 3.19 4.15
N LYS A 60 17.10 3.98 4.25
CA LYS A 60 16.64 4.65 5.47
C LYS A 60 15.23 4.20 5.76
N ILE A 61 14.89 4.01 7.04
CA ILE A 61 13.49 3.84 7.47
C ILE A 61 13.19 4.99 8.41
N TRP A 62 12.14 5.75 8.13
CA TRP A 62 11.72 6.88 8.97
C TRP A 62 12.83 7.91 9.27
N GLY A 63 13.76 8.07 8.33
CA GLY A 63 14.89 9.00 8.46
C GLY A 63 16.10 8.46 9.23
N MET A 64 16.02 7.27 9.84
CA MET A 64 17.17 6.58 10.40
C MET A 64 17.86 5.71 9.33
N GLN A 65 19.16 5.91 9.17
CA GLN A 65 19.98 5.17 8.20
C GLN A 65 20.31 3.80 8.77
N ILE A 66 19.71 2.76 8.17
CA ILE A 66 19.84 1.37 8.65
C ILE A 66 20.92 0.63 7.86
N ILE A 67 21.21 1.07 6.64
CA ILE A 67 22.36 0.58 5.88
C ILE A 67 23.62 1.31 6.38
N PRO A 68 24.57 0.61 7.04
CA PRO A 68 25.83 1.22 7.48
C PRO A 68 26.67 1.63 6.27
N ASP A 69 27.48 2.68 6.42
CA ASP A 69 28.29 3.26 5.33
C ASP A 69 29.24 2.23 4.68
N SER A 70 29.57 1.13 5.37
CA SER A 70 30.33 0.01 4.83
C SER A 70 29.69 -0.70 3.64
N PHE A 71 28.35 -0.70 3.52
CA PHE A 71 27.66 -1.24 2.34
C PHE A 71 27.69 -0.28 1.15
N TYR A 72 27.72 1.03 1.39
CA TYR A 72 27.91 2.03 0.33
C TYR A 72 29.34 1.98 -0.23
N GLU A 73 30.35 1.75 0.62
CA GLU A 73 31.73 1.53 0.18
C GLU A 73 31.92 0.21 -0.58
N MET A 74 31.08 -0.81 -0.34
CA MET A 74 31.03 -2.06 -1.11
C MET A 74 30.29 -1.96 -2.46
N GLY A 75 29.87 -0.75 -2.87
CA GLY A 75 29.26 -0.50 -4.18
C GLY A 75 27.72 -0.43 -4.18
N TYR A 76 27.08 -0.33 -3.01
CA TYR A 76 25.64 -0.10 -2.93
C TYR A 76 25.30 1.32 -3.37
N MET A 77 24.58 1.46 -4.49
CA MET A 77 24.00 2.73 -4.91
C MET A 77 22.52 2.76 -4.58
N ASN A 78 22.03 3.90 -4.07
CA ASN A 78 20.60 4.12 -3.84
C ASN A 78 19.80 3.86 -5.11
N ASN A 79 18.82 2.96 -5.02
CA ASN A 79 18.01 2.61 -6.16
C ASN A 79 16.83 3.58 -6.29
N ASN A 80 17.06 4.72 -6.94
CA ASN A 80 16.02 5.71 -7.21
C ASN A 80 14.83 5.12 -8.00
N ILE A 81 15.02 4.03 -8.73
CA ILE A 81 13.95 3.34 -9.47
C ILE A 81 12.88 2.80 -8.51
N MET A 82 13.26 2.40 -7.29
CA MET A 82 12.34 1.91 -6.25
C MET A 82 11.35 2.97 -5.76
N ILE A 83 11.70 4.25 -5.94
CA ILE A 83 10.85 5.38 -5.54
C ILE A 83 9.82 5.70 -6.61
N LEU A 84 10.03 5.28 -7.88
CA LEU A 84 9.10 5.58 -8.96
C LEU A 84 7.78 4.76 -8.86
N PRO A 85 6.66 5.28 -9.41
CA PRO A 85 5.37 4.59 -9.45
C PRO A 85 5.39 3.12 -9.93
N PRO A 86 6.10 2.73 -11.02
CA PRO A 86 6.18 1.34 -11.47
C PRO A 86 6.63 0.36 -10.40
N MET A 87 7.57 0.73 -9.53
CA MET A 87 8.05 -0.16 -8.49
C MET A 87 7.01 -0.36 -7.37
N ALA A 88 6.17 0.65 -7.09
CA ALA A 88 5.07 0.50 -6.14
C ALA A 88 4.07 -0.58 -6.60
N LEU A 89 3.77 -0.65 -7.90
CA LEU A 89 2.90 -1.69 -8.46
C LEU A 89 3.52 -3.08 -8.33
N ILE A 90 4.83 -3.21 -8.57
CA ILE A 90 5.56 -4.48 -8.43
C ILE A 90 5.58 -4.94 -6.97
N THR A 91 5.89 -4.04 -6.02
CA THR A 91 5.88 -4.37 -4.58
C THR A 91 4.50 -4.84 -4.13
N VAL A 92 3.43 -4.15 -4.53
CA VAL A 92 2.06 -4.56 -4.22
C VAL A 92 1.72 -5.92 -4.85
N ALA A 93 2.11 -6.14 -6.11
CA ALA A 93 1.89 -7.42 -6.79
C ALA A 93 2.58 -8.59 -6.06
N LEU A 94 3.81 -8.40 -5.58
CA LEU A 94 4.52 -9.41 -4.79
C LEU A 94 3.82 -9.69 -3.46
N ILE A 95 3.32 -8.66 -2.77
CA ILE A 95 2.55 -8.83 -1.52
C ILE A 95 1.29 -9.65 -1.79
N ILE A 96 0.53 -9.32 -2.83
CA ILE A 96 -0.69 -10.05 -3.21
C ILE A 96 -0.35 -11.50 -3.58
N TRP A 97 0.74 -11.73 -4.32
CA TRP A 97 1.19 -13.07 -4.69
C TRP A 97 1.53 -13.91 -3.45
N ILE A 98 2.27 -13.36 -2.49
CA ILE A 98 2.58 -14.06 -1.23
C ILE A 98 1.30 -14.38 -0.45
N GLN A 99 0.38 -13.42 -0.36
CA GLN A 99 -0.90 -13.61 0.33
C GLN A 99 -1.73 -14.72 -0.32
N ARG A 100 -1.89 -14.71 -1.65
CA ARG A 100 -2.66 -15.71 -2.40
C ARG A 100 -1.99 -17.08 -2.39
N ASN A 101 -0.65 -17.15 -2.44
CA ASN A 101 0.06 -18.42 -2.35
C ASN A 101 -0.13 -19.09 -0.98
N ARG A 102 -0.21 -18.29 0.09
CA ARG A 102 -0.48 -18.80 1.45
C ARG A 102 -1.95 -19.13 1.67
N ASN A 103 -2.86 -18.31 1.16
CA ASN A 103 -4.29 -18.49 1.31
C ASN A 103 -4.96 -18.82 -0.03
N LYS A 104 -4.89 -20.10 -0.41
CA LYS A 104 -5.38 -20.59 -1.69
C LYS A 104 -6.90 -20.52 -1.83
N GLU A 105 -7.64 -20.39 -0.73
CA GLU A 105 -9.09 -20.16 -0.74
C GLU A 105 -9.50 -18.86 -1.46
N LEU A 106 -8.56 -17.92 -1.63
CA LEU A 106 -8.78 -16.67 -2.37
C LEU A 106 -8.50 -16.79 -3.88
N ILE A 107 -8.10 -17.98 -4.34
CA ILE A 107 -7.88 -18.26 -5.75
C ILE A 107 -9.21 -18.77 -6.30
N GLU A 108 -9.85 -17.96 -7.12
CA GLU A 108 -11.07 -18.37 -7.84
C GLU A 108 -10.72 -19.53 -8.78
N GLU A 109 -11.30 -20.71 -8.52
CA GLU A 109 -11.33 -21.81 -9.49
C GLU A 109 -12.35 -21.42 -10.56
N ASN A 110 -11.86 -21.01 -11.73
CA ASN A 110 -12.69 -20.84 -12.94
C ASN A 110 -13.11 -22.18 -13.53
#